data_AF-A0A2H6NEU5-F1
#
_entry.id   AF-A0A2H6NEU5-F1
#
_cell.length_a   1.000
_cell.length_b   1.000
_cell.length_c   1.000
_cell.angle_alpha   90.00
_cell.angle_beta   90.00
_cell.angle_gamma   90.00
#
_symmetry.space_group_name_H-M   'P 1'
#
loop_
_entity.id
_entity.type
_entity.pdbx_description
1 polymer ?
#
loop_
_entity_poly.entity_id
_entity_poly.type
_entity_poly.pdbx_seq_one_letter_code
_entity_poly.pdbx_strand_id
1 'polypeptide(L)'
;LYVSWRSPTGIDCKLVGPETPCFCSHRYKQHKTDFEVIPKERPISIPCRASRCPCKSYNFVPLNGTQPIRCRCKHFADQHNPATGFLCNMCSKCAGFHSCFTCGCGHPAYSHETIVETKEERLAQGKPVGHDVPYAAMGGLTGFSSLAEGYMRLDDSGVGAPSTQFLEAPVTNMDNPFLKAFQGPSSSMQAYSQLTDGSTSTTMQVSSLRRSKEDDMAYFERQYQARLKQEKSRDQKGKSSTKTQRDQ
;
A
#
# COMPACT_ATOMS: atom_id res chain seq x y z
N LEU A 1 -4.23 -12.06 19.43
CA LEU A 1 -3.35 -12.83 18.52
C LEU A 1 -3.13 -12.02 17.26
N TYR A 2 -1.89 -11.95 16.77
CA TYR A 2 -1.55 -11.31 15.51
C TYR A 2 -1.43 -12.36 14.40
N VAL A 3 -2.14 -12.16 13.29
CA VAL A 3 -2.12 -13.10 12.17
C VAL A 3 -1.67 -12.37 10.92
N SER A 4 -0.61 -12.88 10.29
CA SER A 4 -0.06 -12.31 9.07
C SER A 4 0.24 -13.39 8.03
N TRP A 5 0.20 -13.00 6.76
CA TRP A 5 0.66 -13.79 5.65
C TRP A 5 2.04 -13.29 5.25
N ARG A 6 3.07 -14.08 5.56
CA ARG A 6 4.47 -13.65 5.55
C ARG A 6 5.22 -14.24 4.36
N SER A 7 6.01 -13.43 3.69
CA SER A 7 6.93 -13.86 2.64
C SER A 7 8.15 -14.57 3.23
N PRO A 8 8.90 -15.35 2.42
CA PRO A 8 10.19 -15.91 2.84
C PRO A 8 11.21 -14.86 3.30
N THR A 9 11.07 -13.60 2.86
CA THR A 9 11.92 -12.48 3.25
C THR A 9 11.58 -11.88 4.62
N GLY A 10 10.53 -12.37 5.29
CA GLY A 10 10.12 -11.91 6.62
C GLY A 10 9.09 -10.77 6.64
N ILE A 11 8.75 -10.23 5.46
CA ILE A 11 7.77 -9.16 5.28
C ILE A 11 6.36 -9.73 5.46
N ASP A 12 5.55 -9.07 6.28
CA ASP A 12 4.13 -9.40 6.42
C ASP A 12 3.36 -8.82 5.22
N CYS A 13 3.30 -9.56 4.11
CA CYS A 13 2.62 -9.14 2.88
C CYS A 13 1.14 -8.84 3.08
N LYS A 14 0.42 -9.65 3.87
CA LYS A 14 -0.96 -9.35 4.24
C LYS A 14 -1.18 -9.45 5.74
N LEU A 15 -1.84 -8.46 6.32
CA LEU A 15 -2.34 -8.52 7.69
C LEU A 15 -3.80 -9.01 7.66
N VAL A 16 -4.08 -10.05 8.45
CA VAL A 16 -5.38 -10.71 8.51
C VAL A 16 -6.30 -9.91 9.42
N GLY A 17 -7.50 -9.61 8.95
CA GLY A 17 -8.52 -8.87 9.69
C GLY A 17 -9.74 -9.72 10.00
N PRO A 18 -10.74 -9.19 10.71
CA PRO A 18 -11.94 -9.96 11.07
C PRO A 18 -12.74 -10.44 9.86
N GLU A 19 -12.74 -9.65 8.79
CA GLU A 19 -13.49 -9.92 7.56
C GLU A 19 -12.71 -10.74 6.53
N THR A 20 -11.40 -10.97 6.73
CA THR A 20 -10.59 -11.70 5.75
C THR A 20 -10.96 -13.18 5.74
N PRO A 21 -11.25 -13.76 4.55
CA PRO A 21 -11.65 -15.15 4.44
C PRO A 21 -10.49 -16.10 4.75
N CYS A 22 -10.83 -17.26 5.28
CA CYS A 22 -9.98 -18.43 5.41
C CYS A 22 -10.15 -19.31 4.16
N PHE A 23 -9.25 -20.27 3.99
CA PHE A 23 -9.38 -21.34 3.01
C PHE A 23 -10.74 -22.05 3.06
N CYS A 24 -11.32 -22.21 4.25
CA CYS A 24 -12.64 -22.81 4.43
C CYS A 24 -13.82 -21.89 4.10
N SER A 25 -13.59 -20.78 3.38
CA SER A 25 -14.51 -19.70 3.01
C SER A 25 -15.14 -18.90 4.16
N HIS A 26 -14.94 -19.33 5.40
CA HIS A 26 -15.36 -18.58 6.60
C HIS A 26 -14.37 -17.47 6.95
N ARG A 27 -14.86 -16.44 7.62
CA ARG A 27 -14.07 -15.26 8.00
C ARG A 27 -13.23 -15.53 9.25
N TYR A 28 -12.15 -14.77 9.44
CA TYR A 28 -11.30 -14.89 10.62
C TYR A 28 -12.09 -14.74 11.94
N LYS A 29 -13.06 -13.82 12.00
CA LYS A 29 -13.95 -13.66 13.16
C LYS A 29 -14.78 -14.90 13.53
N GLN A 30 -14.95 -15.82 12.59
CA GLN A 30 -15.67 -17.09 12.80
C GLN A 30 -14.74 -18.22 13.27
N HIS A 31 -13.46 -17.93 13.52
CA HIS A 31 -12.50 -18.87 14.09
C HIS A 31 -12.28 -18.59 15.59
N LYS A 32 -11.76 -19.57 16.32
CA LYS A 32 -11.47 -19.46 17.76
C LYS A 32 -10.31 -18.51 17.98
N THR A 33 -10.63 -17.24 18.22
CA THR A 33 -9.66 -16.17 18.53
C THR A 33 -9.61 -15.86 20.02
N ASP A 34 -10.69 -16.16 20.75
CA ASP A 34 -10.77 -16.02 22.21
C ASP A 34 -10.09 -17.23 22.88
N PHE A 35 -8.85 -17.06 23.32
CA PHE A 35 -8.12 -18.00 24.16
C PHE A 35 -7.93 -17.37 25.54
N GLU A 36 -8.33 -18.09 26.59
CA GLU A 36 -8.07 -17.66 27.98
C GLU A 36 -6.59 -17.84 28.33
N VAL A 37 -6.00 -18.95 27.90
CA VAL A 37 -4.56 -19.23 27.99
C VAL A 37 -4.05 -19.51 26.59
N ILE A 38 -3.07 -18.73 26.16
CA ILE A 38 -2.46 -18.91 24.84
C ILE A 38 -1.61 -20.19 24.86
N PRO A 39 -1.84 -21.15 23.93
CA PRO A 39 -1.02 -22.35 23.83
C PRO A 39 0.46 -22.02 23.61
N LYS A 40 1.35 -22.72 24.32
CA LYS A 40 2.80 -22.59 24.14
C LYS A 40 3.33 -23.36 22.93
N GLU A 41 2.58 -24.36 22.46
CA GLU A 41 2.95 -25.16 21.29
C GLU A 41 2.74 -24.37 19.99
N ARG A 42 3.76 -24.39 19.13
CA ARG A 42 3.76 -23.75 17.83
C ARG A 42 3.52 -24.79 16.73
N PRO A 43 2.71 -24.48 15.69
CA PRO A 43 1.94 -23.25 15.45
C PRO A 43 0.61 -23.18 16.24
N ILE A 44 0.16 -21.97 16.60
CA ILE A 44 -1.12 -21.76 17.31
C ILE A 44 -2.27 -22.15 16.39
N SER A 45 -3.00 -23.19 16.75
CA SER A 45 -4.15 -23.66 16.00
C SER A 45 -5.38 -22.80 16.27
N ILE A 46 -5.90 -22.14 15.23
CA ILE A 46 -7.12 -21.32 15.28
C ILE A 46 -8.25 -22.07 14.53
N PRO A 47 -8.97 -23.02 15.17
CA PRO A 47 -10.01 -23.80 14.50
C PRO A 47 -11.24 -22.95 14.16
N CYS A 48 -11.97 -23.36 13.11
CA CYS A 48 -13.21 -22.71 12.72
C CYS A 48 -14.37 -23.08 13.68
N ARG A 49 -15.18 -22.10 14.08
CA ARG A 49 -16.38 -22.30 14.92
C ARG A 49 -17.66 -22.54 14.11
N ALA A 50 -17.58 -22.46 12.78
CA ALA A 50 -18.72 -22.70 11.91
C ALA A 50 -19.19 -24.16 12.04
N SER A 51 -20.51 -24.36 11.99
CA SER A 51 -21.11 -25.68 12.17
C SER A 51 -20.55 -26.69 11.15
N ARG A 52 -19.98 -27.80 11.66
CA ARG A 52 -19.46 -28.92 10.85
C ARG A 52 -18.35 -28.53 9.85
N CYS A 53 -17.57 -27.49 10.12
CA CYS A 53 -16.40 -27.15 9.30
C CYS A 53 -15.19 -28.03 9.67
N PRO A 54 -14.53 -28.74 8.73
CA PRO A 54 -13.36 -29.57 9.02
C PRO A 54 -12.04 -28.79 9.14
N CYS A 55 -12.11 -27.45 9.15
CA CYS A 55 -10.96 -26.55 9.24
C CYS A 55 -10.33 -26.57 10.64
N LYS A 56 -9.08 -27.04 10.73
CA LYS A 56 -8.33 -27.14 12.00
C LYS A 56 -7.58 -25.85 12.36
N SER A 57 -7.11 -25.10 11.37
CA SER A 57 -6.37 -23.86 11.56
C SER A 57 -6.75 -22.83 10.50
N TYR A 58 -6.71 -21.56 10.87
CA TYR A 58 -6.89 -20.47 9.94
C TYR A 58 -5.75 -20.45 8.90
N ASN A 59 -6.10 -20.42 7.62
CA ASN A 59 -5.16 -20.34 6.51
C ASN A 59 -5.63 -19.27 5.53
N PHE A 60 -4.77 -18.28 5.27
CA PHE A 60 -5.10 -17.20 4.35
C PHE A 60 -4.91 -17.65 2.89
N VAL A 61 -5.85 -17.25 2.03
CA VAL A 61 -5.76 -17.46 0.58
C VAL A 61 -5.73 -16.08 -0.10
N PRO A 62 -4.67 -15.74 -0.85
CA PRO A 62 -4.61 -14.46 -1.53
C PRO A 62 -5.69 -14.33 -2.61
N LEU A 63 -6.09 -13.09 -2.87
CA LEU A 63 -7.01 -12.72 -3.94
C LEU A 63 -6.27 -11.80 -4.92
N ASN A 64 -6.60 -11.90 -6.21
CA ASN A 64 -6.13 -10.94 -7.19
C ASN A 64 -7.13 -9.78 -7.26
N GLY A 65 -6.99 -8.82 -6.35
CA GLY A 65 -8.01 -7.80 -6.12
C GLY A 65 -9.29 -8.42 -5.58
N THR A 66 -10.36 -8.41 -6.36
CA THR A 66 -11.64 -9.06 -6.03
C THR A 66 -11.77 -10.48 -6.59
N GLN A 67 -10.83 -10.90 -7.45
CA GLN A 67 -10.93 -12.17 -8.14
C GLN A 67 -10.26 -13.31 -7.35
N PRO A 68 -10.95 -14.46 -7.17
CA PRO A 68 -10.33 -15.62 -6.55
C PRO A 68 -9.24 -16.19 -7.45
N ILE A 69 -8.12 -16.60 -6.84
CA ILE A 69 -7.03 -17.22 -7.56
C ILE A 69 -7.27 -18.73 -7.75
N ARG A 70 -6.65 -19.29 -8.79
CA ARG A 70 -6.75 -20.71 -9.13
C ARG A 70 -5.52 -21.47 -8.64
N CYS A 71 -5.74 -22.72 -8.26
CA CYS A 71 -4.70 -23.72 -8.09
C CYS A 71 -4.07 -24.08 -9.46
N ARG A 72 -2.89 -24.71 -9.45
CA ARG A 72 -2.25 -25.34 -10.62
C ARG A 72 -3.18 -26.30 -11.36
N CYS A 73 -4.11 -26.94 -10.64
CA CYS A 73 -5.14 -27.80 -11.24
C CYS A 73 -6.33 -27.03 -11.86
N LYS A 74 -6.26 -25.70 -11.96
CA LYS A 74 -7.30 -24.77 -12.50
C LYS A 74 -8.58 -24.61 -11.67
N HIS A 75 -8.70 -25.35 -10.58
CA HIS A 75 -9.79 -25.26 -9.62
C HIS A 75 -9.55 -24.15 -8.59
N PHE A 76 -10.63 -23.64 -8.01
CA PHE A 76 -10.60 -22.60 -6.98
C PHE A 76 -10.42 -23.20 -5.57
N ALA A 77 -10.15 -22.35 -4.57
CA ALA A 77 -9.88 -22.80 -3.20
C ALA A 77 -11.08 -23.50 -2.53
N ASP A 78 -12.30 -23.08 -2.85
CA ASP A 78 -13.58 -23.68 -2.42
C ASP A 78 -13.77 -25.13 -2.92
N GLN A 79 -13.13 -25.49 -4.04
CA GLN A 79 -13.14 -26.83 -4.61
C GLN A 79 -12.09 -27.77 -3.99
N HIS A 80 -11.36 -27.30 -2.97
CA HIS A 80 -10.40 -28.09 -2.21
C HIS A 80 -10.90 -28.27 -0.77
N ASN A 81 -10.54 -29.38 -0.15
CA ASN A 81 -10.92 -29.68 1.22
C ASN A 81 -10.13 -28.78 2.20
N PRO A 82 -10.76 -28.02 3.11
CA PRO A 82 -10.05 -27.18 4.07
C PRO A 82 -9.36 -27.96 5.20
N ALA A 83 -9.46 -29.29 5.21
CA ALA A 83 -8.66 -30.14 6.07
C ALA A 83 -7.16 -30.08 5.68
N THR A 84 -6.32 -30.61 6.57
CA THR A 84 -4.87 -30.71 6.37
C THR A 84 -4.54 -31.32 5.01
N GLY A 85 -3.71 -30.62 4.22
CA GLY A 85 -3.27 -31.06 2.89
C GLY A 85 -4.01 -30.41 1.73
N PHE A 86 -5.14 -29.73 1.95
CA PHE A 86 -5.84 -28.96 0.91
C PHE A 86 -6.07 -29.72 -0.40
N LEU A 87 -6.51 -30.98 -0.30
CA LEU A 87 -6.71 -31.86 -1.45
C LEU A 87 -7.84 -31.35 -2.34
N CYS A 88 -7.66 -31.44 -3.66
CA CYS A 88 -8.71 -31.07 -4.62
C CYS A 88 -9.80 -32.13 -4.66
N ASN A 89 -11.06 -31.72 -4.57
CA ASN A 89 -12.20 -32.64 -4.68
C ASN A 89 -12.55 -32.96 -6.15
N MET A 90 -12.08 -32.12 -7.08
CA MET A 90 -12.44 -32.21 -8.50
C MET A 90 -11.42 -32.99 -9.35
N CYS A 91 -10.20 -33.22 -8.84
CA CYS A 91 -9.19 -33.97 -9.59
C CYS A 91 -8.27 -34.78 -8.67
N SER A 92 -7.82 -35.93 -9.17
CA SER A 92 -7.02 -36.91 -8.43
C SER A 92 -5.52 -36.61 -8.40
N LYS A 93 -5.02 -35.73 -9.26
CA LYS A 93 -3.58 -35.41 -9.40
C LYS A 93 -3.13 -34.21 -8.55
N CYS A 94 -4.05 -33.56 -7.84
CA CYS A 94 -3.74 -32.38 -7.03
C CYS A 94 -3.57 -32.78 -5.57
N ALA A 95 -2.32 -32.73 -5.09
CA ALA A 95 -1.96 -33.07 -3.72
C ALA A 95 -2.09 -31.90 -2.74
N GLY A 96 -2.46 -30.70 -3.21
CA GLY A 96 -2.60 -29.51 -2.37
C GLY A 96 -2.87 -28.24 -3.17
N PHE A 97 -3.42 -27.23 -2.51
CA PHE A 97 -3.68 -25.94 -3.14
C PHE A 97 -2.37 -25.17 -3.37
N HIS A 98 -1.93 -25.14 -4.63
CA HIS A 98 -0.76 -24.38 -5.05
C HIS A 98 -1.16 -23.45 -6.18
N SER A 99 -1.30 -22.16 -5.91
CA SER A 99 -1.55 -21.15 -6.95
C SER A 99 -0.25 -20.62 -7.55
N CYS A 100 -0.23 -20.38 -8.86
CA CYS A 100 0.86 -19.64 -9.53
C CYS A 100 0.75 -18.11 -9.38
N PHE A 101 -0.08 -17.64 -8.45
CA PHE A 101 -0.21 -16.21 -8.15
C PHE A 101 1.10 -15.68 -7.54
N THR A 102 1.57 -14.55 -8.04
CA THR A 102 2.74 -13.83 -7.52
C THR A 102 2.24 -12.67 -6.66
N CYS A 103 2.68 -12.63 -5.40
CA CYS A 103 2.39 -11.51 -4.52
C CYS A 103 3.12 -10.25 -5.01
N GLY A 104 2.64 -9.06 -4.64
CA GLY A 104 3.31 -7.79 -4.93
C GLY A 104 4.75 -7.70 -4.39
N CYS A 105 5.12 -8.53 -3.41
CA CYS A 105 6.50 -8.66 -2.93
C CYS A 105 7.45 -9.39 -3.90
N GLY A 106 6.93 -9.95 -5.01
CA GLY A 106 7.69 -10.69 -6.02
C GLY A 106 7.79 -12.19 -5.78
N HIS A 107 7.38 -12.69 -4.62
CA HIS A 107 7.38 -14.12 -4.31
C HIS A 107 6.04 -14.80 -4.64
N PRO A 108 6.05 -16.09 -5.02
CA PRO A 108 4.82 -16.82 -5.31
C PRO A 108 4.02 -17.10 -4.04
N ALA A 109 2.70 -17.20 -4.16
CA ALA A 109 1.79 -17.37 -3.03
C ALA A 109 2.10 -18.60 -2.15
N TYR A 110 2.51 -19.72 -2.76
CA TYR A 110 2.81 -20.95 -2.03
C TYR A 110 4.06 -20.85 -1.15
N SER A 111 4.92 -19.85 -1.38
CA SER A 111 6.11 -19.61 -0.54
C SER A 111 5.80 -18.80 0.71
N HIS A 112 4.58 -18.26 0.80
CA HIS A 112 4.15 -17.52 1.97
C HIS A 112 3.48 -18.45 2.97
N GLU A 113 3.65 -18.14 4.25
CA GLU A 113 3.05 -18.88 5.35
C GLU A 113 2.07 -17.99 6.12
N THR A 114 0.97 -18.59 6.60
CA THR A 114 0.07 -17.91 7.54
C THR A 114 0.62 -18.10 8.94
N ILE A 115 1.14 -17.02 9.53
CA ILE A 115 1.80 -17.04 10.83
C ILE A 115 0.86 -16.45 11.88
N VAL A 116 0.79 -17.12 13.03
CA VAL A 116 0.03 -16.68 14.20
C VAL A 116 1.01 -16.40 15.35
N GLU A 117 1.07 -15.15 15.79
CA GLU A 117 1.98 -14.64 16.81
C GLU A 117 1.23 -14.08 18.01
N THR A 118 1.87 -14.14 19.18
CA THR A 118 1.42 -13.37 20.36
C THR A 118 1.93 -11.93 20.28
N LYS A 119 1.36 -11.07 21.13
CA LYS A 119 1.83 -9.69 21.28
C LYS A 119 3.31 -9.65 21.69
N GLU A 120 3.67 -10.48 22.66
CA GLU A 120 5.02 -10.57 23.23
C GLU A 120 6.05 -11.00 22.19
N GLU A 121 5.73 -12.02 21.38
CA GLU A 121 6.65 -12.50 20.33
C GLU A 121 6.86 -11.47 19.23
N ARG A 122 5.79 -10.76 18.87
CA ARG A 122 5.86 -9.71 17.87
C ARG A 122 6.77 -8.58 18.37
N LEU A 123 6.59 -8.15 19.62
CA LEU A 123 7.50 -7.18 20.27
C LEU A 123 8.94 -7.69 20.33
N ALA A 124 9.16 -8.97 20.66
CA ALA A 124 10.49 -9.58 20.72
C ALA A 124 11.19 -9.63 19.35
N GLN A 125 10.41 -9.76 18.26
CA GLN A 125 10.93 -9.65 16.89
C GLN A 125 11.18 -8.20 16.46
N GLY A 126 10.99 -7.21 17.34
CA GLY A 126 10.98 -5.79 16.97
C GLY A 126 9.81 -5.44 16.05
N LYS A 127 8.83 -6.35 15.94
CA LYS A 127 7.68 -6.14 15.11
C LYS A 127 6.65 -5.30 15.86
N PRO A 128 6.01 -4.41 15.13
CA PRO A 128 5.03 -3.49 15.65
C PRO A 128 3.71 -4.14 16.07
N VAL A 129 3.12 -3.49 17.06
CA VAL A 129 1.94 -3.95 17.77
C VAL A 129 0.99 -2.76 17.89
N GLY A 130 -0.28 -2.98 17.55
CA GLY A 130 -1.31 -1.96 17.64
C GLY A 130 -1.75 -1.69 19.09
N HIS A 131 -2.61 -0.68 19.24
CA HIS A 131 -3.25 -0.39 20.53
C HIS A 131 -4.12 -1.56 20.99
N ASP A 132 -4.23 -1.74 22.31
CA ASP A 132 -5.08 -2.76 22.87
C ASP A 132 -6.55 -2.42 22.62
N VAL A 133 -7.23 -3.33 21.93
CA VAL A 133 -8.63 -3.19 21.53
C VAL A 133 -9.43 -4.33 22.15
N PRO A 134 -10.67 -4.06 22.61
CA PRO A 134 -11.50 -5.06 23.27
C PRO A 134 -11.96 -6.18 22.32
N TYR A 135 -11.84 -5.97 21.01
CA TYR A 135 -12.25 -6.95 20.02
C TYR A 135 -11.13 -7.95 19.72
N ALA A 136 -11.29 -9.20 20.19
CA ALA A 136 -10.27 -10.25 20.11
C ALA A 136 -9.91 -10.68 18.68
N ALA A 137 -10.85 -10.58 17.73
CA ALA A 137 -10.68 -11.05 16.36
C ALA A 137 -10.04 -10.02 15.41
N MET A 138 -9.26 -9.07 15.95
CA MET A 138 -8.58 -8.07 15.13
C MET A 138 -7.46 -8.63 14.26
N GLY A 139 -6.89 -9.76 14.68
CA GLY A 139 -5.86 -10.45 13.92
C GLY A 139 -4.60 -9.59 13.82
N GLY A 140 -4.11 -9.39 12.61
CA GLY A 140 -2.91 -8.60 12.31
C GLY A 140 -3.14 -7.10 12.17
N LEU A 141 -4.38 -6.59 12.21
CA LEU A 141 -4.65 -5.16 12.00
C LEU A 141 -4.23 -4.32 13.21
N THR A 142 -3.35 -3.35 12.99
CA THR A 142 -2.83 -2.44 14.03
C THR A 142 -3.22 -0.98 13.78
N GLY A 143 -3.67 -0.64 12.57
CA GLY A 143 -4.05 0.71 12.15
C GLY A 143 -4.45 0.75 10.66
N PHE A 144 -4.66 1.94 10.10
CA PHE A 144 -5.16 2.09 8.71
C PHE A 144 -4.14 1.61 7.65
N SER A 145 -2.84 1.87 7.87
CA SER A 145 -1.80 1.40 6.94
C SER A 145 -1.70 -0.13 6.90
N SER A 146 -2.26 -0.85 7.89
CA SER A 146 -2.36 -2.32 7.87
C SER A 146 -3.21 -2.88 6.73
N LEU A 147 -4.11 -2.07 6.15
CA LEU A 147 -4.98 -2.50 5.04
C LEU A 147 -4.22 -2.60 3.72
N ALA A 148 -3.15 -1.81 3.57
CA ALA A 148 -2.28 -1.83 2.41
C ALA A 148 -1.46 -3.13 2.35
N GLU A 149 -1.04 -3.52 1.14
CA GLU A 149 -0.16 -4.66 0.94
C GLU A 149 1.22 -4.38 1.57
N GLY A 150 1.83 -5.40 2.16
CA GLY A 150 3.07 -5.29 2.93
C GLY A 150 4.22 -4.64 2.19
N TYR A 151 4.35 -4.89 0.89
CA TYR A 151 5.41 -4.27 0.10
C TYR A 151 5.20 -2.76 -0.11
N MET A 152 3.96 -2.25 0.06
CA MET A 152 3.61 -0.84 -0.11
C MET A 152 3.63 -0.05 1.20
N ARG A 153 3.74 -0.72 2.35
CA ARG A 153 3.71 -0.05 3.66
C ARG A 153 5.06 0.64 3.88
N LEU A 154 5.02 1.93 4.25
CA LEU A 154 6.22 2.73 4.57
C LEU A 154 6.87 2.27 5.87
N ASP A 155 6.05 1.73 6.77
CA ASP A 155 6.44 1.14 8.04
C ASP A 155 6.04 -0.33 8.06
N ASP A 156 6.86 -1.18 8.67
CA ASP A 156 6.51 -2.59 8.94
C ASP A 156 5.25 -2.72 9.82
N SER A 157 4.75 -1.60 10.34
CA SER A 157 3.79 -1.50 11.42
C SER A 157 2.35 -1.42 11.07
N GLY A 158 1.98 -0.72 10.01
CA GLY A 158 0.56 -0.55 9.76
C GLY A 158 -0.15 0.26 10.87
N VAL A 159 0.59 0.82 11.84
CA VAL A 159 0.09 1.52 13.04
C VAL A 159 -0.34 2.96 12.67
N GLY A 160 0.16 3.48 11.55
CA GLY A 160 -0.21 4.80 11.03
C GLY A 160 1.03 5.67 10.84
N ALA A 161 0.79 6.99 10.75
CA ALA A 161 1.87 7.95 10.61
C ALA A 161 2.90 7.77 11.75
N PRO A 162 4.21 7.91 11.45
CA PRO A 162 5.24 7.85 12.47
C PRO A 162 4.93 8.79 13.64
N SER A 163 5.51 8.53 14.81
CA SER A 163 5.38 9.45 15.94
C SER A 163 5.74 10.88 15.54
N THR A 164 5.11 11.88 16.15
CA THR A 164 5.41 13.29 15.87
C THR A 164 6.90 13.58 16.06
N GLN A 165 7.53 12.95 17.04
CA GLN A 165 8.98 12.99 17.27
C GLN A 165 9.82 12.47 16.10
N PHE A 166 9.34 11.46 15.37
CA PHE A 166 10.01 10.97 14.16
C PHE A 166 9.78 11.90 12.96
N LEU A 167 8.58 12.48 12.84
CA LEU A 167 8.26 13.45 11.78
C LEU A 167 8.98 14.80 11.99
N GLU A 168 9.20 15.19 13.25
CA GLU A 168 9.90 16.41 13.66
C GLU A 168 11.41 16.17 13.85
N ALA A 169 11.89 14.93 13.64
CA ALA A 169 13.31 14.63 13.73
C ALA A 169 14.09 15.42 12.67
N PRO A 170 15.29 15.95 12.99
CA PRO A 170 16.12 16.61 12.00
C PRO A 170 16.46 15.62 10.87
N VAL A 171 16.15 16.00 9.62
CA VAL A 171 16.56 15.22 8.44
C VAL A 171 18.07 15.02 8.50
N THR A 172 18.47 13.76 8.42
CA THR A 172 19.86 13.32 8.48
C THR A 172 20.42 13.06 7.08
N ASN A 173 21.74 12.86 7.01
CA ASN A 173 22.38 12.48 5.76
C ASN A 173 21.99 11.09 5.22
N MET A 174 21.28 10.27 6.00
CA MET A 174 20.79 8.96 5.57
C MET A 174 19.38 9.03 4.95
N ASP A 175 18.71 10.18 5.04
CA ASP A 175 17.33 10.31 4.58
C ASP A 175 17.20 10.56 3.08
N ASN A 176 15.97 10.35 2.60
CA ASN A 176 15.62 10.41 1.18
C ASN A 176 16.01 11.79 0.58
N PRO A 177 16.66 11.85 -0.59
CA PRO A 177 17.08 13.10 -1.23
C PRO A 177 15.97 14.15 -1.36
N PHE A 178 14.72 13.70 -1.51
CA PHE A 178 13.55 14.58 -1.52
C PHE A 178 13.42 15.38 -0.23
N LEU A 179 13.58 14.76 0.95
CA LEU A 179 13.45 15.43 2.25
C LEU A 179 14.58 16.44 2.50
N LYS A 180 15.80 16.14 2.01
CA LYS A 180 16.96 17.03 2.12
C LYS A 180 16.78 18.34 1.37
N ALA A 181 16.09 18.31 0.23
CA ALA A 181 15.88 19.49 -0.60
C ALA A 181 14.96 20.54 0.05
N PHE A 182 14.17 20.17 1.05
CA PHE A 182 13.22 21.06 1.74
C PHE A 182 13.72 21.58 3.09
N GLN A 183 14.90 21.17 3.57
CA GLN A 183 15.54 21.78 4.73
C GLN A 183 16.21 23.10 4.33
N GLY A 184 15.47 24.20 4.47
CA GLY A 184 16.05 25.54 4.51
C GLY A 184 16.77 25.81 5.85
N PRO A 185 17.66 26.83 5.92
CA PRO A 185 18.48 27.10 7.09
C PRO A 185 17.61 27.43 8.31
N SER A 186 17.74 26.62 9.36
CA SER A 186 17.05 26.76 10.64
C SER A 186 17.32 28.12 11.28
N SER A 187 16.26 28.87 11.58
CA SER A 187 16.29 29.90 12.64
C SER A 187 14.90 30.10 13.23
N SER A 188 14.90 30.10 14.57
CA SER A 188 13.84 30.48 15.52
C SER A 188 12.58 29.62 15.67
N MET A 189 12.55 28.97 16.84
CA MET A 189 11.43 28.56 17.68
C MET A 189 10.20 29.50 17.69
N GLN A 190 9.04 28.91 18.00
CA GLN A 190 7.75 29.50 18.45
C GLN A 190 6.69 29.82 17.36
N ALA A 191 5.67 28.96 17.27
CA ALA A 191 4.26 29.38 17.16
C ALA A 191 3.32 28.15 17.25
N TYR A 192 3.07 27.66 18.47
CA TYR A 192 1.73 27.17 18.76
C TYR A 192 0.88 28.42 19.02
N SER A 193 0.15 28.85 18.01
CA SER A 193 -0.95 29.80 18.17
C SER A 193 -1.86 29.70 16.96
N GLN A 194 -2.99 29.02 17.21
CA GLN A 194 -4.32 29.42 16.76
C GLN A 194 -4.49 29.69 15.26
N LEU A 195 -5.27 28.79 14.66
CA LEU A 195 -6.14 29.08 13.53
C LEU A 195 -6.86 30.42 13.77
N THR A 196 -6.42 31.49 13.13
CA THR A 196 -7.24 32.53 12.47
C THR A 196 -6.37 33.68 11.97
N ASP A 197 -6.52 33.93 10.67
CA ASP A 197 -6.39 35.22 9.98
C ASP A 197 -4.99 35.80 9.64
N GLY A 198 -4.83 36.02 8.33
CA GLY A 198 -3.87 36.87 7.59
C GLY A 198 -2.37 36.95 7.99
N SER A 199 -1.48 36.31 7.21
CA SER A 199 -0.20 36.94 6.77
C SER A 199 0.67 36.09 5.82
N THR A 200 0.70 36.50 4.55
CA THR A 200 1.84 36.93 3.70
C THR A 200 3.24 36.28 3.77
N SER A 201 3.57 35.29 4.61
CA SER A 201 4.96 34.78 4.70
C SER A 201 5.21 33.43 4.00
N THR A 202 4.16 32.67 3.70
CA THR A 202 4.26 31.35 3.01
C THR A 202 4.36 31.48 1.48
N THR A 203 4.09 32.66 0.93
CA THR A 203 4.06 32.89 -0.53
C THR A 203 5.45 33.00 -1.16
N MET A 204 6.51 33.39 -0.43
CA MET A 204 7.84 33.66 -1.02
C MET A 204 8.64 32.41 -1.43
N GLN A 205 8.45 31.27 -0.76
CA GLN A 205 9.19 30.04 -1.08
C GLN A 205 8.46 29.19 -2.13
N VAL A 206 7.12 29.16 -2.12
CA VAL A 206 6.33 28.49 -3.17
C VAL A 206 6.35 29.29 -4.48
N SER A 207 6.51 30.61 -4.43
CA SER A 207 6.68 31.45 -5.63
C SER A 207 8.00 31.24 -6.34
N SER A 208 9.07 30.78 -5.66
CA SER A 208 10.35 30.51 -6.33
C SER A 208 10.29 29.25 -7.21
N LEU A 209 9.56 28.22 -6.80
CA LEU A 209 9.31 27.01 -7.61
C LEU A 209 8.20 27.21 -8.66
N ARG A 210 7.20 28.06 -8.38
CA ARG A 210 6.15 28.40 -9.36
C ARG A 210 6.64 29.36 -10.45
N ARG A 211 7.51 30.33 -10.11
CA ARG A 211 8.16 31.22 -11.11
C ARG A 211 8.88 30.44 -12.19
N SER A 212 9.55 29.33 -11.84
CA SER A 212 10.20 28.47 -12.84
C SER A 212 9.22 27.90 -13.88
N LYS A 213 8.05 27.42 -13.47
CA LYS A 213 7.04 26.88 -14.40
C LYS A 213 6.23 27.96 -15.13
N GLU A 214 5.98 29.09 -14.47
CA GLU A 214 5.27 30.24 -15.04
C GLU A 214 6.13 30.96 -16.10
N ASP A 215 7.45 31.07 -15.88
CA ASP A 215 8.39 31.59 -16.87
C ASP A 215 8.55 30.64 -18.08
N ASP A 216 8.54 29.32 -17.87
CA ASP A 216 8.58 28.34 -18.97
C ASP A 216 7.34 28.46 -19.86
N MET A 217 6.15 28.62 -19.27
CA MET A 217 4.90 28.79 -20.05
C MET A 217 4.92 30.10 -20.86
N ALA A 218 5.41 31.19 -20.27
CA ALA A 218 5.55 32.48 -20.95
C ALA A 218 6.58 32.44 -22.11
N TYR A 219 7.63 31.63 -21.98
CA TYR A 219 8.61 31.39 -23.04
C TYR A 219 7.98 30.72 -24.26
N PHE A 220 7.22 29.64 -24.07
CA PHE A 220 6.56 28.94 -25.16
C PHE A 220 5.46 29.79 -25.83
N GLU A 221 4.73 30.59 -25.05
CA GLU A 221 3.70 31.48 -25.59
C GLU A 221 4.30 32.61 -26.45
N ARG A 222 5.42 33.22 -26.04
CA ARG A 222 6.12 34.21 -26.88
C ARG A 222 6.61 33.62 -28.20
N GLN A 223 7.16 32.41 -28.16
CA GLN A 223 7.61 31.70 -29.36
C GLN A 223 6.45 31.40 -30.31
N TYR A 224 5.31 30.97 -29.77
CA TYR A 224 4.10 30.71 -30.56
C TYR A 224 3.55 31.99 -31.21
N GLN A 225 3.45 33.08 -30.45
CA GLN A 225 3.00 34.37 -30.97
C GLN A 225 3.96 34.94 -32.04
N ALA A 226 5.27 34.76 -31.89
CA ALA A 226 6.26 35.16 -32.89
C ALA A 226 6.08 34.39 -34.20
N ARG A 227 5.81 33.08 -34.14
CA ARG A 227 5.54 32.25 -35.33
C ARG A 227 4.28 32.70 -36.08
N LEU A 228 3.19 32.98 -35.35
CA LEU A 228 1.95 33.51 -35.95
C LEU A 228 2.16 34.89 -36.59
N LYS A 229 2.97 35.77 -36.00
CA LYS A 229 3.31 37.07 -36.59
C LYS A 229 4.13 36.90 -37.87
N GLN A 230 5.10 35.98 -37.89
CA GLN A 230 5.87 35.67 -39.09
C GLN A 230 4.98 35.08 -40.20
N GLU A 231 4.09 34.15 -39.89
CA GLU A 231 3.13 33.59 -40.85
C GLU A 231 2.20 34.66 -41.42
N LYS A 232 1.61 35.50 -40.57
CA LYS A 232 0.79 36.65 -41.03
C LYS A 232 1.58 37.62 -41.90
N SER A 233 2.85 37.88 -41.57
CA SER A 233 3.70 38.75 -42.39
C SER A 233 4.05 38.13 -43.73
N ARG A 234 4.21 36.79 -43.80
CA ARG A 234 4.43 36.03 -45.05
C ARG A 234 3.16 36.02 -45.92
N ASP A 235 1.99 35.86 -45.31
CA ASP A 235 0.70 35.90 -46.00
C ASP A 235 0.37 37.30 -46.53
N GLN A 236 0.74 38.36 -45.81
CA GLN A 236 0.62 39.75 -46.29
C GLN A 236 1.59 40.04 -47.44
N LYS A 237 2.83 39.54 -47.36
CA LYS A 237 3.84 39.73 -48.41
C LYS A 237 3.48 38.96 -49.70
N GLY A 238 2.85 37.79 -49.57
CA GLY A 238 2.30 37.02 -50.70
C GLY A 238 1.08 37.65 -51.37
N LYS A 239 0.27 38.43 -50.61
CA LYS A 239 -0.87 39.19 -51.15
C LYS A 239 -0.45 40.52 -51.81
N SER A 240 0.67 41.12 -51.40
CA SER A 240 1.20 42.33 -52.05
C SER A 240 1.87 42.05 -53.39
N SER A 241 2.49 40.87 -53.58
CA SER A 241 3.16 40.52 -54.85
C SER A 241 2.20 40.10 -55.97
N THR A 242 0.93 39.80 -55.65
CA THR A 242 -0.09 39.39 -56.64
C THR A 242 -0.93 40.55 -57.19
N LYS A 243 -0.76 41.78 -56.70
CA LYS A 243 -1.53 42.97 -57.15
C LYS A 243 -0.80 43.90 -58.12
N THR A 244 0.45 43.61 -58.52
CA THR A 244 1.24 44.49 -59.43
C THR A 244 1.48 43.90 -60.83
N GLN A 245 0.70 42.89 -61.24
CA GLN A 245 0.66 42.41 -62.64
C GLN A 245 -0.78 42.39 -63.16
N ARG A 246 -1.42 43.55 -63.19
CA ARG A 246 -2.61 43.83 -64.00
C ARG A 246 -2.76 45.35 -64.07
N ASP A 247 -2.01 45.95 -64.98
CA ASP A 247 -2.25 47.25 -65.64
C ASP A 247 -0.94 47.72 -66.29
N GLN A 248 -0.64 47.11 -67.44
CA GLN A 248 -0.01 47.68 -68.63
C GLN A 248 0.00 46.64 -69.74
#